data_AF-A0A1Y3BL65-F1
#
_entry.id   AF-A0A1Y3BL65-F1
#
_cell.length_a   1.000
_cell.length_b   1.000
_cell.length_c   1.000
_cell.angle_alpha   90.00
_cell.angle_beta   90.00
_cell.angle_gamma   90.00
#
_symmetry.space_group_name_H-M   'P 1'
#
loop_
_entity.id
_entity.type
_entity.pdbx_description
1 polymer ?
#
loop_
_entity_poly.entity_id
_entity_poly.type
_entity_poly.pdbx_seq_one_letter_code
_entity_poly.pdbx_strand_id
1 'polypeptide(L)'
;MQHAEYGRPKPSPYVQHHHQSNGPNGQSSSLPLPPEPAELIDRKTYKATSPTCHDFCTYIEPPISLLLIGFSLGQIQMVDFYRSEISKFYNQEV
;
A
#
# COMPACT_ATOMS: atom_id res chain seq x y z
N MET A 1 -28.85 16.33 13.99
CA MET A 1 -27.39 16.16 14.07
C MET A 1 -27.13 14.77 14.64
N GLN A 2 -26.79 13.80 13.80
CA GLN A 2 -26.45 12.43 14.24
C GLN A 2 -24.95 12.36 14.47
N HIS A 3 -24.56 11.96 15.68
CA HIS A 3 -23.18 11.69 16.06
C HIS A 3 -22.74 10.36 15.44
N ALA A 4 -21.66 10.37 14.66
CA ALA A 4 -21.03 9.15 14.18
C ALA A 4 -20.22 8.53 15.34
N GLU A 5 -20.61 7.34 15.80
CA GLU A 5 -19.75 6.52 16.64
C GLU A 5 -18.57 6.02 15.81
N TYR A 6 -17.39 6.60 16.03
CA TYR A 6 -16.14 5.99 15.58
C TYR A 6 -15.92 4.72 16.41
N GLY A 7 -16.38 3.58 15.90
CA GLY A 7 -16.14 2.28 16.50
C GLY A 7 -14.65 2.10 16.78
N ARG A 8 -14.32 1.62 17.98
CA ARG A 8 -12.92 1.31 18.34
C ARG A 8 -12.29 0.45 17.24
N PRO A 9 -11.01 0.69 16.86
CA PRO A 9 -10.32 -0.19 15.94
C PRO A 9 -10.38 -1.62 16.50
N LYS A 10 -10.88 -2.55 15.67
CA LYS A 10 -10.89 -3.97 16.03
C LYS A 10 -9.44 -4.37 16.33
N PRO A 11 -9.17 -5.09 17.43
CA PRO A 11 -7.82 -5.57 17.70
C PRO A 11 -7.35 -6.41 16.50
N SER A 12 -6.08 -6.20 16.13
CA SER A 12 -5.45 -6.97 15.08
C SER A 12 -5.58 -8.47 15.40
N PRO A 13 -5.97 -9.32 14.43
CA PRO A 13 -6.10 -10.77 14.65
C PRO A 13 -4.76 -11.45 15.02
N TYR A 14 -3.65 -10.71 15.05
CA TYR A 14 -2.30 -11.23 15.20
C TYR A 14 -1.78 -11.34 16.64
N VAL A 15 -2.56 -10.99 17.66
CA VAL A 15 -2.16 -11.21 19.07
C VAL A 15 -2.64 -12.59 19.51
N GLN A 16 -1.92 -13.65 19.11
CA GLN A 16 -2.15 -14.99 19.65
C GLN A 16 -1.38 -15.15 20.97
N HIS A 17 -2.13 -15.17 22.08
CA HIS A 17 -1.65 -15.75 23.32
C HIS A 17 -1.42 -17.25 23.09
N HIS A 18 -0.17 -17.71 23.22
CA HIS A 18 0.16 -19.13 23.14
C HIS A 18 -0.53 -19.90 24.29
N HIS A 19 -1.66 -20.53 23.99
CA HIS A 19 -2.16 -21.70 24.71
C HIS A 19 -2.42 -22.79 23.67
N GLN A 20 -1.48 -23.72 23.54
CA GLN A 20 -1.69 -24.96 22.79
C GLN A 20 -2.58 -25.89 23.63
N SER A 21 -3.88 -25.93 23.34
CA SER A 21 -4.75 -27.00 23.79
C SER A 21 -4.89 -28.05 22.68
N ASN A 22 -4.32 -29.23 22.88
CA ASN A 22 -4.48 -30.36 21.97
C ASN A 22 -5.88 -30.98 22.14
N GLY A 23 -6.73 -30.87 21.10
CA GLY A 23 -8.01 -31.59 21.03
C GLY A 23 -7.81 -33.09 20.67
N PRO A 24 -8.81 -33.96 20.92
CA PRO A 24 -8.63 -35.43 20.90
C PRO A 24 -8.57 -36.06 19.49
N ASN A 25 -8.75 -35.28 18.43
CA ASN A 25 -8.68 -35.77 17.06
C ASN A 25 -7.63 -34.97 16.31
N GLY A 26 -6.49 -35.61 15.99
CA GLY A 26 -5.29 -35.02 15.39
C GLY A 26 -5.45 -34.51 13.94
N GLN A 27 -6.52 -33.77 13.65
CA GLN A 27 -6.60 -32.98 12.43
C GLN A 27 -5.78 -31.71 12.61
N SER A 28 -4.55 -31.76 12.10
CA SER A 28 -3.74 -30.57 11.80
C SER A 28 -4.51 -29.73 10.78
N SER A 29 -5.30 -28.77 11.23
CA SER A 29 -5.79 -27.70 10.35
C SER A 29 -4.56 -26.91 9.92
N SER A 30 -4.09 -27.12 8.69
CA SER A 30 -3.05 -26.29 8.10
C SER A 30 -3.57 -24.85 8.12
N LEU A 31 -2.94 -24.00 8.95
CA LEU A 31 -3.20 -22.57 8.91
C LEU A 31 -3.01 -22.10 7.46
N PRO A 32 -3.86 -21.20 6.93
CA PRO A 32 -3.64 -20.65 5.61
C PRO A 32 -2.24 -20.05 5.58
N LEU A 33 -1.44 -20.45 4.58
CA LEU A 33 -0.11 -19.91 4.38
C LEU A 33 -0.23 -18.38 4.33
N PRO A 34 0.68 -17.64 4.98
CA PRO A 34 0.70 -16.19 4.84
C PRO A 34 0.72 -15.84 3.35
N PRO A 35 0.08 -14.74 2.93
CA PRO A 35 0.23 -14.30 1.56
C PRO A 35 1.73 -14.21 1.27
N GLU A 36 2.15 -14.85 0.18
CA GLU A 36 3.52 -14.77 -0.33
C GLU A 36 3.98 -13.30 -0.31
N PRO A 37 5.25 -13.01 0.03
CA PRO A 37 5.74 -11.64 0.06
C PRO A 37 5.38 -10.96 -1.26
N ALA A 38 4.66 -9.84 -1.18
CA ALA A 38 4.28 -9.10 -2.38
C ALA A 38 5.52 -8.89 -3.25
N GLU A 39 5.48 -9.41 -4.46
CA GLU A 39 6.57 -9.24 -5.41
C GLU A 39 6.74 -7.74 -5.65
N LEU A 40 7.97 -7.23 -5.53
CA LEU A 40 8.25 -5.82 -5.78
C LEU A 40 8.05 -5.54 -7.28
N ILE A 41 6.91 -4.94 -7.61
CA ILE A 41 6.52 -4.67 -9.00
C ILE A 41 7.45 -3.65 -9.66
N ASP A 42 7.78 -2.55 -8.98
CA ASP A 42 8.65 -1.49 -9.51
C ASP A 42 9.44 -0.81 -8.39
N ARG A 43 10.69 -0.41 -8.70
CA ARG A 43 11.55 0.37 -7.81
C ARG A 43 12.20 1.53 -8.56
N LYS A 44 11.70 2.75 -8.33
CA LYS A 44 12.32 3.98 -8.85
C LYS A 44 13.32 4.56 -7.86
N THR A 45 14.45 5.06 -8.37
CA THR A 45 15.49 5.75 -7.58
C THR A 45 15.56 7.22 -7.97
N TYR A 46 15.45 8.11 -6.99
CA TYR A 46 15.52 9.56 -7.18
C TYR A 46 16.81 10.12 -6.58
N LYS A 47 17.62 10.82 -7.40
CA LYS A 47 18.96 11.30 -6.99
C LYS A 47 18.98 12.72 -6.45
N ALA A 48 18.20 13.62 -7.05
CA ALA A 48 18.29 15.06 -6.79
C ALA A 48 17.27 15.56 -5.75
N THR A 49 16.18 14.83 -5.56
CA THR A 49 15.13 15.18 -4.61
C THR A 49 14.55 13.90 -4.01
N SER A 50 13.95 14.01 -2.82
CA SER A 50 13.39 12.89 -2.07
C SER A 50 11.86 12.94 -2.12
N PRO A 51 11.19 11.80 -2.33
CA PRO A 51 9.74 11.74 -2.22
C PRO A 51 9.31 12.06 -0.79
N THR A 52 8.21 12.80 -0.63
CA THR A 52 7.67 13.25 0.66
C THR A 52 6.24 12.78 0.90
N CYS A 53 5.44 12.65 -0.15
CA CYS A 53 4.08 12.14 -0.11
C CYS A 53 3.72 11.46 -1.44
N HIS A 54 2.67 10.64 -1.44
CA HIS A 54 2.15 10.00 -2.64
C HIS A 54 0.67 9.67 -2.50
N ASP A 55 -0.04 9.56 -3.63
CA ASP A 55 -1.43 9.11 -3.68
C ASP A 55 -1.78 8.48 -5.04
N PHE A 56 -2.68 7.48 -5.03
CA PHE A 56 -3.20 6.88 -6.26
C PHE A 56 -4.44 7.65 -6.76
N CYS A 57 -4.54 7.86 -8.07
CA CYS A 57 -5.77 8.40 -8.65
C CYS A 57 -6.84 7.30 -8.71
N THR A 58 -7.70 7.22 -7.69
CA THR A 58 -8.71 6.16 -7.54
C THR A 58 -9.86 6.23 -8.55
N TYR A 59 -10.01 7.34 -9.27
CA TYR A 59 -11.07 7.55 -10.26
C TYR A 59 -10.69 7.09 -11.68
N ILE A 60 -9.49 6.55 -11.86
CA ILE A 60 -9.01 6.07 -13.15
C ILE A 60 -9.34 4.59 -13.30
N GLU A 61 -9.97 4.23 -14.41
CA GLU A 61 -10.29 2.83 -14.71
C GLU A 61 -9.05 2.05 -15.19
N PRO A 62 -8.97 0.74 -14.87
CA PRO A 62 -7.94 -0.14 -15.42
C PRO A 62 -7.90 -0.10 -16.97
N PRO A 63 -6.73 -0.33 -17.58
CA PRO A 63 -5.49 -0.86 -16.97
C PRO A 63 -4.53 0.22 -16.48
N ILE A 64 -4.96 1.49 -16.40
CA ILE A 64 -4.09 2.60 -16.00
C ILE A 64 -4.14 2.74 -14.48
N SER A 65 -2.97 2.79 -13.84
CA SER A 65 -2.88 3.07 -12.40
C SER A 65 -1.95 4.25 -12.17
N LEU A 66 -2.52 5.45 -12.10
CA LEU A 66 -1.73 6.67 -11.89
C LEU A 66 -1.37 6.84 -10.42
N LEU A 67 -0.08 7.03 -10.16
CA LEU A 67 0.49 7.38 -8.88
C LEU A 67 1.06 8.81 -8.98
N LEU A 68 0.59 9.69 -8.09
CA LEU A 68 1.17 11.00 -7.86
C LEU A 68 2.23 10.90 -6.76
N ILE A 69 3.39 11.48 -7.00
CA ILE A 69 4.53 11.49 -6.07
C ILE A 69 4.94 12.95 -5.86
N GLY A 70 4.82 13.45 -4.63
CA GLY A 70 5.32 14.76 -4.22
C GLY A 70 6.76 14.65 -3.73
N PHE A 71 7.56 15.69 -4.01
CA PHE A 71 8.99 15.74 -3.69
C PHE A 71 9.34 16.89 -2.73
N SER A 72 10.51 16.78 -2.09
CA SER A 72 10.96 17.73 -1.06
C SER A 72 11.24 19.14 -1.55
N LEU A 73 11.47 19.33 -2.86
CA LEU A 73 11.61 20.66 -3.47
C LEU A 73 10.29 21.15 -4.12
N GLY A 74 9.16 20.51 -3.82
CA GLY A 74 7.85 20.92 -4.31
C GLY A 74 7.50 20.45 -5.73
N GLN A 75 8.37 19.68 -6.39
CA GLN A 75 7.99 19.02 -7.64
C GLN A 75 6.95 17.93 -7.39
N ILE A 76 6.16 17.64 -8.42
CA ILE A 76 5.22 16.52 -8.43
C ILE A 76 5.48 15.70 -9.68
N GLN A 77 5.59 14.38 -9.55
CA GLN A 77 5.64 13.45 -10.66
C GLN A 77 4.36 12.63 -10.72
N MET A 78 3.75 12.53 -11.90
CA MET A 78 2.69 11.57 -12.19
C MET A 78 3.28 10.41 -12.98
N VAL A 79 3.12 9.19 -12.45
CA VAL A 79 3.60 7.97 -13.11
C VAL A 79 2.48 6.95 -13.28
N ASP A 80 2.50 6.17 -14.37
CA ASP A 80 1.70 4.94 -14.45
C ASP A 80 2.48 3.81 -13.74
N PHE A 81 1.91 3.29 -12.65
CA PHE A 81 2.53 2.29 -11.79
C PHE A 81 2.69 0.92 -12.48
N TYR A 82 1.82 0.57 -13.44
CA TYR A 82 1.88 -0.73 -14.12
C TYR A 82 2.61 -0.66 -15.46
N ARG A 83 2.33 0.36 -16.27
CA ARG A 83 2.85 0.42 -17.64
C ARG A 83 4.15 1.22 -17.76
N SER A 84 4.46 2.08 -16.79
CA SER A 84 5.60 3.01 -16.82
C SER A 84 5.66 3.93 -18.06
N GLU A 85 4.64 3.96 -18.92
CA GLU A 85 4.57 4.80 -20.12
C GLU A 85 4.30 6.27 -19.79
N ILE A 86 3.65 6.54 -18.67
CA ILE A 86 3.36 7.88 -18.18
C ILE A 86 4.41 8.23 -17.13
N SER A 87 5.16 9.30 -17.35
CA SER A 87 6.07 9.92 -16.38
C SER A 87 6.16 11.41 -16.67
N LYS A 88 5.27 12.18 -16.04
CA LYS A 88 5.20 13.63 -16.22
C LYS A 88 5.55 14.35 -14.93
N PHE A 89 6.47 15.31 -15.01
CA PHE A 89 6.83 16.17 -13.90
C PHE A 89 6.14 17.53 -14.02
N TYR A 90 5.73 18.05 -12.86
CA TYR A 90 5.12 19.36 -12.66
C TYR A 90 5.97 20.17 -11.69
N ASN A 91 5.90 21.50 -11.79
CA ASN A 91 6.69 22.44 -11.00
C ASN A 91 8.20 22.18 -11.09
N GLN A 92 8.70 21.80 -12.26
CA GLN A 92 10.13 21.73 -12.49
C GLN A 92 10.70 23.16 -12.60
N GLU A 93 11.84 23.38 -11.97
CA GLU A 93 12.68 24.55 -12.25
C GLU A 93 13.03 24.53 -13.75
N VAL A 94 12.90 25.66 -14.43
CA VAL A 94 13.09 25.81 -15.89
C VAL A 94 14.56 26.05 -16.24
#